data_AF-A0A516X8T0-F1
#
_entry.id   AF-A0A516X8T0-F1
#
_cell.length_a   1.000
_cell.length_b   1.000
_cell.length_c   1.000
_cell.angle_alpha   90.00
_cell.angle_beta   90.00
_cell.angle_gamma   90.00
#
_symmetry.space_group_name_H-M   'P 1'
#
loop_
_entity.id
_entity.type
_entity.pdbx_description
1 polymer ?
#
loop_
_entity_poly.entity_id
_entity_poly.type
_entity_poly.pdbx_seq_one_letter_code
_entity_poly.pdbx_strand_id
1 'polypeptide(L)'
;MTPTPYDLYQQLYERRDQLAEVRATIDKAVLAYGSLDPAAVGTDTLGEPVSGPAALDETRDALARLARILTLADTAWDEATRRASRLRENPTTSA
;
A
#
# COMPACT_ATOMS: atom_id res chain seq x y z
N MET A 1 28.14 10.85 -0.97
CA MET A 1 27.48 12.03 -1.57
C MET A 1 26.14 12.17 -0.89
N THR A 2 25.82 13.34 -0.33
CA THR A 2 24.53 13.58 0.36
C THR A 2 23.46 13.91 -0.69
N PRO A 3 22.29 13.26 -0.68
CA PRO A 3 21.25 13.54 -1.66
C PRO A 3 20.71 14.97 -1.51
N THR A 4 20.53 15.65 -2.64
CA THR A 4 19.91 16.98 -2.69
C THR A 4 18.39 16.87 -2.47
N PRO A 5 17.68 17.97 -2.13
CA PRO A 5 16.22 17.96 -2.06
C PRO A 5 15.54 17.48 -3.36
N TYR A 6 16.14 17.77 -4.52
CA TYR A 6 15.64 17.30 -5.80
C TYR A 6 15.80 15.78 -5.95
N ASP A 7 16.95 15.23 -5.53
CA ASP A 7 17.18 13.77 -5.55
C ASP A 7 16.17 13.04 -4.67
N LEU A 8 15.84 13.60 -3.50
CA LEU A 8 14.83 13.03 -2.59
C LEU A 8 13.42 13.12 -3.18
N TYR A 9 13.07 14.23 -3.85
CA TYR A 9 11.82 14.36 -4.58
C TYR A 9 11.70 13.33 -5.70
N GLN A 10 12.75 13.15 -6.51
CA GLN A 10 12.77 12.15 -7.59
C GLN A 10 12.59 10.73 -7.04
N GLN A 11 13.27 10.39 -5.94
CA GLN A 11 13.08 9.10 -5.27
C GLN A 11 11.62 8.89 -4.82
N LEU A 12 10.95 9.91 -4.26
CA LEU A 12 9.53 9.83 -3.93
C LEU A 12 8.64 9.74 -5.17
N TYR A 13 9.01 10.39 -6.27
CA TYR A 13 8.23 10.29 -7.49
C TYR A 13 8.30 8.87 -8.08
N GLU A 14 9.50 8.31 -8.18
CA GLU A 14 9.75 6.96 -8.72
C GLU A 14 9.10 5.85 -7.89
N ARG A 15 9.04 6.02 -6.57
CA ARG A 15 8.44 5.02 -5.67
C ARG A 15 6.90 5.02 -5.69
N ARG A 16 6.28 6.02 -6.33
CA ARG A 16 4.83 6.07 -6.51
C ARG A 16 4.30 4.89 -7.32
N ASP A 17 5.02 4.49 -8.37
CA ASP A 17 4.60 3.40 -9.24
C ASP A 17 4.53 2.07 -8.47
N GLN A 18 5.45 1.87 -7.52
CA GLN A 18 5.44 0.70 -6.64
C GLN A 18 4.20 0.66 -5.73
N LEU A 19 3.78 1.81 -5.20
CA LEU A 19 2.55 1.90 -4.40
C LEU A 19 1.31 1.59 -5.27
N ALA A 20 1.29 2.09 -6.51
CA ALA A 20 0.22 1.81 -7.46
C ALA A 20 0.14 0.32 -7.84
N GLU A 21 1.29 -0.34 -8.02
CA GLU A 21 1.36 -1.79 -8.27
C GLU A 21 0.85 -2.61 -7.08
N VAL A 22 1.23 -2.25 -5.86
CA VAL A 22 0.72 -2.89 -4.64
C VAL A 22 -0.80 -2.74 -4.57
N ARG A 23 -1.34 -1.54 -4.82
CA ARG A 23 -2.77 -1.30 -4.85
C ARG A 23 -3.49 -2.15 -5.89
N ALA A 24 -2.99 -2.19 -7.12
CA ALA A 24 -3.57 -3.01 -8.17
C ALA A 24 -3.58 -4.51 -7.79
N THR A 25 -2.56 -4.96 -7.06
CA THR A 25 -2.48 -6.33 -6.54
C THR A 25 -3.53 -6.59 -5.46
N ILE A 26 -3.69 -5.67 -4.51
CA ILE A 26 -4.71 -5.80 -3.45
C ILE A 26 -6.13 -5.73 -4.02
N ASP A 27 -6.40 -4.84 -4.98
CA ASP A 27 -7.71 -4.76 -5.63
C ASP A 27 -8.07 -6.07 -6.35
N LYS A 28 -7.09 -6.69 -7.03
CA LYS A 28 -7.25 -8.03 -7.62
C LYS A 28 -7.52 -9.10 -6.56
N ALA A 29 -6.81 -9.05 -5.42
CA ALA A 29 -7.03 -9.99 -4.32
C ALA A 29 -8.42 -9.83 -3.71
N VAL A 30 -8.88 -8.60 -3.47
CA VAL A 30 -10.23 -8.30 -2.98
C VAL A 30 -11.28 -8.94 -3.90
N LEU A 31 -11.14 -8.76 -5.22
CA LEU A 31 -12.05 -9.36 -6.20
C LEU A 31 -11.99 -10.90 -6.18
N ALA A 32 -10.78 -11.47 -6.16
CA ALA A 32 -10.59 -12.91 -6.15
C ALA A 32 -11.20 -13.56 -4.90
N TYR A 33 -10.84 -13.09 -3.70
CA TYR A 33 -11.40 -13.59 -2.44
C TYR A 33 -12.90 -13.29 -2.30
N GLY A 34 -13.37 -12.15 -2.84
CA GLY A 34 -14.79 -11.82 -2.89
C GLY A 34 -15.62 -12.81 -3.73
N SER A 35 -15.01 -13.43 -4.74
CA SER A 35 -15.69 -14.38 -5.63
C SER A 35 -15.74 -15.82 -5.12
N LEU A 36 -14.98 -16.16 -4.08
CA LEU A 36 -14.95 -17.52 -3.52
C LEU A 36 -16.27 -17.88 -2.81
N ASP A 37 -16.75 -19.09 -3.03
CA ASP A 37 -17.84 -19.67 -2.24
C ASP A 37 -17.33 -20.06 -0.85
N PRO A 38 -17.86 -19.48 0.25
CA PRO A 38 -17.45 -19.85 1.60
C PRO A 38 -17.59 -21.34 1.91
N ALA A 39 -18.59 -22.01 1.34
CA ALA A 39 -18.82 -23.43 1.56
C ALA A 39 -17.78 -24.32 0.86
N ALA A 40 -17.06 -23.79 -0.13
CA ALA A 40 -16.01 -24.49 -0.88
C ALA A 40 -14.60 -24.23 -0.33
N VAL A 41 -14.46 -23.40 0.71
CA VAL A 41 -13.17 -23.07 1.32
C VAL A 41 -12.95 -23.92 2.56
N GLY A 42 -11.82 -24.60 2.60
CA GLY A 42 -11.29 -25.27 3.79
C GLY A 42 -10.14 -24.47 4.40
N THR A 43 -9.78 -24.83 5.63
CA THR A 43 -8.61 -24.33 6.35
C THR A 43 -7.62 -25.47 6.55
N ASP A 44 -6.33 -25.14 6.67
CA ASP A 44 -5.35 -26.13 7.09
C ASP A 44 -5.44 -26.37 8.61
N THR A 45 -4.60 -27.26 9.13
CA THR A 45 -4.58 -27.60 10.56
C THR A 45 -3.52 -26.83 11.34
N LEU A 46 -2.94 -25.76 10.78
CA LEU A 46 -1.90 -24.98 11.43
C LEU A 46 -2.52 -23.78 12.16
N GLY A 47 -2.22 -23.65 13.45
CA GLY A 47 -2.72 -22.56 14.29
C GLY A 47 -4.03 -22.89 14.99
N GLU A 48 -4.78 -21.85 15.37
CA GLU A 48 -6.05 -22.00 16.08
C GLU A 48 -7.15 -22.56 15.16
N PRO A 49 -7.98 -23.50 15.62
CA PRO A 49 -9.05 -24.06 14.81
C PRO A 49 -10.03 -22.98 14.34
N VAL A 50 -10.10 -22.77 13.03
CA VAL A 50 -11.03 -21.84 12.39
C VAL A 50 -11.72 -22.54 11.22
N SER A 51 -13.02 -22.30 11.04
CA SER A 51 -13.75 -22.81 9.88
C SER A 51 -13.33 -22.06 8.61
N GLY A 52 -13.35 -22.74 7.46
CA GLY A 52 -13.07 -22.11 6.17
C GLY A 52 -13.91 -20.86 5.87
N PRO A 53 -15.24 -20.86 6.08
CA PRO A 53 -16.06 -19.65 5.94
C PRO A 53 -15.59 -18.50 6.83
N ALA A 54 -15.30 -18.77 8.12
CA ALA A 54 -14.85 -17.74 9.04
C ALA A 54 -13.48 -17.16 8.63
N ALA A 55 -12.52 -18.01 8.26
CA ALA A 55 -11.22 -17.57 7.79
C ALA A 55 -11.31 -16.74 6.50
N LEU A 56 -12.22 -17.11 5.59
CA LEU A 56 -12.47 -16.36 4.37
C LEU A 56 -13.05 -14.97 4.65
N ASP A 57 -14.03 -14.87 5.56
CA ASP A 57 -14.63 -13.59 5.93
C ASP A 57 -13.63 -12.67 6.64
N GLU A 58 -12.82 -13.20 7.56
CA GLU A 58 -11.73 -12.45 8.19
C GLU A 58 -10.70 -11.96 7.17
N THR A 59 -10.38 -12.78 6.17
CA THR A 59 -9.48 -12.43 5.07
C THR A 59 -10.06 -11.29 4.22
N ARG A 60 -11.34 -11.38 3.85
CA ARG A 60 -12.05 -10.33 3.09
C ARG A 60 -12.06 -9.01 3.85
N ASP A 61 -12.34 -9.06 5.14
CA ASP A 61 -12.32 -7.90 6.02
C ASP A 61 -10.93 -7.27 6.12
N ALA A 62 -9.89 -8.10 6.25
CA ALA A 62 -8.50 -7.64 6.28
C ALA A 62 -8.11 -6.98 4.96
N LEU A 63 -8.47 -7.57 3.82
CA LEU A 63 -8.21 -7.02 2.49
C LEU A 63 -8.97 -5.70 2.27
N ALA A 64 -10.22 -5.60 2.70
CA ALA A 64 -10.99 -4.36 2.63
C ALA A 64 -10.37 -3.25 3.49
N ARG A 65 -9.85 -3.58 4.69
CA ARG A 65 -9.08 -2.64 5.51
C ARG A 65 -7.78 -2.20 4.80
N LEU A 66 -7.05 -3.14 4.22
CA LEU A 66 -5.81 -2.86 3.50
C LEU A 66 -6.03 -1.93 2.29
N ALA A 67 -7.07 -2.17 1.49
CA ALA A 67 -7.43 -1.32 0.36
C ALA A 67 -7.75 0.14 0.79
N ARG A 68 -8.45 0.31 1.91
CA ARG A 68 -8.70 1.63 2.49
C ARG A 68 -7.40 2.31 2.93
N ILE A 69 -6.50 1.58 3.58
CA ILE A 69 -5.20 2.13 4.02
C ILE A 69 -4.36 2.57 2.81
N LEU A 70 -4.33 1.78 1.74
CA LEU A 70 -3.60 2.14 0.51
C LEU A 70 -4.16 3.40 -0.15
N THR A 71 -5.49 3.59 -0.11
CA THR A 71 -6.12 4.84 -0.58
C THR A 71 -5.68 6.06 0.24
N LEU A 72 -5.56 5.90 1.57
CA LEU A 72 -5.02 6.96 2.43
C LEU A 72 -3.53 7.20 2.17
N ALA A 73 -2.76 6.13 1.94
CA ALA A 73 -1.34 6.21 1.59
C ALA A 73 -1.13 6.97 0.29
N ASP A 74 -1.94 6.73 -0.75
CA ASP A 74 -1.91 7.48 -2.02
C ASP A 74 -2.09 8.98 -1.76
N THR A 75 -3.07 9.34 -0.93
CA THR A 75 -3.37 10.74 -0.59
C THR A 75 -2.17 11.39 0.12
N ALA A 76 -1.60 10.72 1.11
CA ALA A 76 -0.44 11.20 1.85
C ALA A 76 0.81 11.29 0.95
N TRP A 77 0.98 10.36 0.02
CA TRP A 77 2.08 10.34 -0.94
C TRP A 77 2.03 11.53 -1.90
N ASP A 78 0.84 11.82 -2.45
CA ASP A 78 0.60 12.99 -3.30
C ASP A 78 0.88 14.30 -2.54
N GLU A 79 0.51 14.35 -1.26
CA GLU A 79 0.77 15.49 -0.39
C GLU A 79 2.27 15.69 -0.14
N ALA A 80 2.98 14.61 0.18
CA ALA A 80 4.43 14.61 0.40
C ALA A 80 5.17 15.03 -0.86
N THR A 81 4.84 14.43 -2.01
CA THR A 81 5.45 14.73 -3.32
C THR A 81 5.25 16.19 -3.69
N ARG A 82 4.03 16.72 -3.50
CA ARG A 82 3.71 18.13 -3.76
C ARG A 82 4.54 19.08 -2.89
N ARG A 83 4.75 18.76 -1.62
CA ARG A 83 5.60 19.56 -0.73
C ARG A 83 7.07 19.44 -1.07
N ALA A 84 7.56 18.22 -1.31
CA ALA A 84 8.95 17.93 -1.66
C ALA A 84 9.38 18.65 -2.93
N SER A 85 8.52 18.72 -3.94
CA SER A 85 8.79 19.43 -5.22
C SER A 85 9.15 20.92 -5.06
N ARG A 86 8.86 21.53 -3.90
CA ARG A 86 9.11 22.96 -3.62
C ARG A 86 10.41 23.18 -2.83
N LEU A 87 10.99 22.12 -2.29
CA LEU A 87 12.21 22.18 -1.49
C LEU A 87 13.41 22.48 -2.40
N ARG A 88 14.34 23.26 -1.88
CA ARG A 88 15.56 23.70 -2.55
C ARG A 88 16.63 23.93 -1.50
N GLU A 89 17.89 23.75 -1.87
CA GLU A 89 19.00 24.06 -1.00
C GLU A 89 19.01 25.55 -0.68
N ASN A 90 19.34 25.90 0.57
CA ASN A 90 19.49 27.29 0.94
C ASN A 90 20.77 27.83 0.31
N PRO A 91 20.73 28.97 -0.40
CA PRO A 91 21.91 29.54 -1.06
C PRO A 91 22.99 30.03 -0.08
N THR A 92 22.73 30.05 1.23
CA THR A 92 23.61 30.58 2.27
C THR A 92 24.47 29.54 3.00
N THR A 93 24.39 28.25 2.66
CA THR A 93 25.27 27.22 3.23
C THR A 93 26.26 26.72 2.17
N SER A 94 27.16 27.61 1.77
CA SER A 94 28.43 27.26 1.12
C SER A 94 29.44 28.32 1.57
N ALA A 95 30.01 28.08 2.75
CA ALA A 95 31.18 28.74 3.31
C ALA A 95 32.10 27.67 3.87
#